data_AF-A0A9E6JRB3-F1
#
_entry.id   AF-A0A9E6JRB3-F1
#
_cell.length_a   1.000
_cell.length_b   1.000
_cell.length_c   1.000
_cell.angle_alpha   90.00
_cell.angle_beta   90.00
_cell.angle_gamma   90.00
#
_symmetry.space_group_name_H-M   'P 1'
#
loop_
_entity.id
_entity.type
_entity.pdbx_description
1 polymer ?
#
loop_
_entity_poly.entity_id
_entity_poly.type
_entity_poly.pdbx_seq_one_letter_code
_entity_poly.pdbx_strand_id
1 'polypeptide(L)'
;MGTRGREIVGENLPRILELLNKAFADEWLAYYQYWIGAKVVQGPMKDAVIAELLQHAADELRHADMVTARIIQLGGTPVTSPAEWLKWSNCGYDAPDDPFVQKILQQNISGEQCAINVYNSIIQEIGMKDPV
;
A
#
# COMPACT_ATOMS: atom_id res chain seq x y z
N MET A 1 4.58 23.03 10.43
CA MET A 1 5.54 21.91 10.48
C MET A 1 5.89 21.48 9.06
N GLY A 2 7.11 20.99 8.79
CA GLY A 2 7.48 20.45 7.45
C GLY A 2 8.29 21.36 6.51
N THR A 3 8.70 22.56 6.90
CA THR A 3 9.55 23.43 6.04
C THR A 3 10.92 22.81 5.78
N ARG A 4 11.56 22.26 6.80
CA ARG A 4 12.89 21.63 6.65
C ARG A 4 12.87 20.35 5.80
N GLY A 5 11.83 19.53 5.93
CA GLY A 5 11.67 18.32 5.09
C GLY A 5 11.56 18.68 3.62
N ARG A 6 10.75 19.70 3.29
CA ARG A 6 10.62 20.24 1.92
C ARG A 6 11.92 20.79 1.37
N GLU A 7 12.71 21.49 2.20
CA GLU A 7 14.05 21.97 1.80
C GLU A 7 15.03 20.82 1.51
N ILE A 8 14.98 19.73 2.29
CA ILE A 8 15.85 18.55 2.09
C ILE A 8 15.53 17.86 0.77
N VAL A 9 14.24 17.61 0.49
CA VAL A 9 13.85 16.93 -0.76
C VAL A 9 14.01 17.82 -1.99
N GLY A 10 13.91 19.14 -1.83
CA GLY A 10 14.15 20.14 -2.85
C GLY A 10 13.32 19.93 -4.11
N GLU A 11 13.99 19.89 -5.26
CA GLU A 11 13.36 19.72 -6.59
C GLU A 11 12.66 18.36 -6.76
N ASN A 12 12.97 17.36 -5.94
CA ASN A 12 12.35 16.04 -6.01
C ASN A 12 10.95 15.99 -5.39
N LEU A 13 10.54 17.04 -4.66
CA LEU A 13 9.28 17.09 -3.93
C LEU A 13 8.06 16.66 -4.77
N PRO A 14 7.83 17.17 -6.01
CA PRO A 14 6.65 16.79 -6.79
C PRO A 14 6.63 15.29 -7.11
N ARG A 15 7.80 14.72 -7.43
CA ARG A 15 7.92 13.30 -7.77
C ARG A 15 7.76 12.40 -6.55
N ILE A 16 8.34 12.78 -5.41
CA ILE A 16 8.16 12.05 -4.14
C ILE A 16 6.69 12.06 -3.74
N LEU A 17 6.00 13.21 -3.82
CA LEU A 17 4.57 13.29 -3.52
C LEU A 17 3.72 12.42 -4.46
N GLU A 18 4.07 12.33 -5.74
CA GLU A 18 3.41 11.42 -6.69
C GLU A 18 3.60 9.95 -6.24
N LEU A 19 4.85 9.52 -6.01
CA LEU A 19 5.18 8.15 -5.61
C LEU A 19 4.49 7.76 -4.30
N LEU A 20 4.49 8.66 -3.30
CA LEU A 20 3.82 8.43 -2.03
C LEU A 20 2.29 8.32 -2.20
N ASN A 21 1.68 9.09 -3.10
CA ASN A 21 0.24 8.96 -3.37
C ASN A 21 -0.11 7.64 -4.07
N LYS A 22 0.78 7.13 -4.93
CA LYS A 22 0.61 5.80 -5.54
C LYS A 22 0.73 4.70 -4.49
N ALA A 23 1.77 4.75 -3.64
CA ALA A 23 1.94 3.83 -2.52
C ALA A 23 0.73 3.89 -1.56
N PHE A 24 0.26 5.09 -1.22
CA PHE A 24 -0.95 5.27 -0.39
C PHE A 24 -2.17 4.54 -0.96
N ALA A 25 -2.38 4.62 -2.28
CA ALA A 25 -3.48 3.91 -2.93
C ALA A 25 -3.27 2.39 -2.89
N ASP A 26 -2.04 1.91 -3.09
CA ASP A 26 -1.70 0.49 -2.96
C ASP A 26 -1.99 -0.01 -1.54
N GLU A 27 -1.54 0.69 -0.49
CA GLU A 27 -1.75 0.29 0.91
C GLU A 27 -3.24 0.19 1.27
N TRP A 28 -4.08 1.11 0.80
CA TRP A 28 -5.53 1.05 1.05
C TRP A 28 -6.21 -0.10 0.31
N LEU A 29 -5.80 -0.38 -0.93
CA LEU A 29 -6.34 -1.51 -1.68
C LEU A 29 -5.87 -2.85 -1.08
N ALA A 30 -4.60 -2.94 -0.68
CA ALA A 30 -4.04 -4.11 -0.01
C ALA A 30 -4.73 -4.36 1.35
N TYR A 31 -4.89 -3.32 2.17
CA TYR A 31 -5.68 -3.37 3.40
C TYR A 31 -7.05 -4.00 3.16
N TYR A 32 -7.80 -3.44 2.19
CA TYR A 32 -9.14 -3.89 1.92
C TYR A 32 -9.15 -5.32 1.38
N GLN A 33 -8.22 -5.68 0.49
CA GLN A 33 -8.08 -7.03 -0.08
C GLN A 33 -7.81 -8.07 1.00
N TYR A 34 -6.86 -7.81 1.90
CA TYR A 34 -6.58 -8.68 3.04
C TYR A 34 -7.79 -8.80 3.96
N TRP A 35 -8.40 -7.66 4.32
CA TRP A 35 -9.53 -7.63 5.23
C TRP A 35 -10.74 -8.39 4.67
N ILE A 36 -11.14 -8.13 3.42
CA ILE A 36 -12.28 -8.79 2.80
C ILE A 36 -11.98 -10.26 2.48
N GLY A 37 -10.75 -10.59 2.06
CA GLY A 37 -10.27 -11.96 1.90
C GLY A 37 -10.42 -12.76 3.19
N ALA A 38 -10.06 -12.19 4.34
CA ALA A 38 -10.24 -12.83 5.65
C ALA A 38 -11.71 -13.09 6.01
N LYS A 39 -12.67 -12.35 5.45
CA LYS A 39 -14.11 -12.57 5.71
C LYS A 39 -14.71 -13.64 4.81
N VAL A 40 -14.21 -13.77 3.60
CA VAL A 40 -14.82 -14.62 2.56
C VAL A 40 -14.09 -15.93 2.33
N VAL A 41 -12.85 -16.09 2.81
CA VAL A 41 -12.03 -17.28 2.57
C VAL A 41 -12.67 -18.59 3.06
N GLN A 42 -12.56 -19.62 2.22
CA GLN A 42 -13.12 -20.95 2.42
C GLN A 42 -12.09 -22.04 2.12
N GLY A 43 -12.29 -23.22 2.70
CA GLY A 43 -11.49 -24.40 2.42
C GLY A 43 -10.66 -24.89 3.62
N PRO A 44 -9.74 -25.84 3.38
CA PRO A 44 -8.90 -26.43 4.41
C PRO A 44 -8.02 -25.37 5.08
N MET A 45 -7.79 -25.54 6.39
CA MET A 45 -6.89 -24.66 7.17
C MET A 45 -7.24 -23.17 7.12
N LYS A 46 -8.47 -22.81 6.72
CA LYS A 46 -8.89 -21.41 6.55
C LYS A 46 -8.70 -20.56 7.81
N ASP A 47 -8.82 -21.14 9.01
CA ASP A 47 -8.70 -20.37 10.26
C ASP A 47 -7.29 -19.83 10.47
N ALA A 48 -6.26 -20.60 10.07
CA ALA A 48 -4.88 -20.12 10.07
C ALA A 48 -4.67 -19.01 9.04
N VAL A 49 -5.23 -19.18 7.83
CA VAL A 49 -5.17 -18.15 6.79
C VAL A 49 -5.90 -16.88 7.21
N ILE A 50 -7.06 -16.98 7.86
CA ILE A 50 -7.79 -15.82 8.39
C ILE A 50 -6.92 -15.03 9.38
N ALA A 51 -6.21 -15.71 10.27
CA ALA A 51 -5.32 -15.06 11.23
C ALA A 51 -4.20 -14.27 10.53
N GLU A 52 -3.54 -14.89 9.55
CA GLU A 52 -2.50 -14.22 8.74
C GLU A 52 -3.07 -13.03 7.96
N LEU A 53 -4.19 -13.21 7.25
CA LEU A 53 -4.80 -12.12 6.46
C LEU A 53 -5.19 -10.92 7.34
N LEU A 54 -5.68 -11.14 8.56
CA LEU A 54 -5.99 -10.05 9.48
C LEU A 54 -4.74 -9.36 10.03
N GLN A 55 -3.65 -10.09 10.22
CA GLN A 55 -2.35 -9.51 10.58
C GLN A 55 -1.85 -8.60 9.46
N HIS A 56 -1.84 -9.09 8.21
CA HIS A 56 -1.44 -8.30 7.05
C HIS A 56 -2.35 -7.07 6.87
N ALA A 57 -3.67 -7.20 7.01
CA ALA A 57 -4.55 -6.03 6.99
C ALA A 57 -4.16 -5.00 8.06
N ALA A 58 -3.83 -5.40 9.29
CA ALA A 58 -3.38 -4.45 10.31
C ALA A 58 -2.05 -3.77 9.92
N ASP A 59 -1.14 -4.50 9.27
CA ASP A 59 0.12 -3.96 8.78
C ASP A 59 -0.06 -2.96 7.64
N GLU A 60 -0.93 -3.22 6.66
CA GLU A 60 -1.17 -2.28 5.55
C GLU A 60 -1.87 -1.00 6.02
N LEU A 61 -2.74 -1.08 7.02
CA LEU A 61 -3.31 0.12 7.63
C LEU A 61 -2.21 0.97 8.29
N ARG A 62 -1.28 0.33 9.00
CA ARG A 62 -0.12 1.00 9.60
C ARG A 62 0.78 1.60 8.53
N HIS A 63 0.99 0.93 7.39
CA HIS A 63 1.74 1.48 6.26
C HIS A 63 1.04 2.68 5.63
N ALA A 64 -0.28 2.61 5.38
CA ALA A 64 -1.08 3.72 4.90
C ALA A 64 -0.97 4.96 5.80
N ASP A 65 -0.97 4.76 7.12
CA ASP A 65 -0.76 5.83 8.11
C ASP A 65 0.65 6.44 7.99
N MET A 66 1.69 5.62 7.87
CA MET A 66 3.08 6.08 7.69
C MET A 66 3.25 6.91 6.41
N VAL A 67 2.71 6.41 5.29
CA VAL A 67 2.76 7.11 4.00
C VAL A 67 1.98 8.42 4.07
N THR A 68 0.79 8.42 4.66
CA THR A 68 -0.03 9.63 4.87
C THR A 68 0.71 10.67 5.70
N ALA A 69 1.34 10.25 6.80
CA ALA A 69 2.12 11.14 7.64
C ALA A 69 3.26 11.80 6.86
N ARG A 70 3.96 11.05 6.01
CA ARG A 70 5.03 11.59 5.16
C ARG A 70 4.50 12.59 4.14
N ILE A 71 3.40 12.28 3.45
CA ILE A 71 2.74 13.20 2.50
C ILE A 71 2.42 14.54 3.19
N ILE A 72 1.82 14.50 4.37
CA ILE A 72 1.44 15.71 5.14
C ILE A 72 2.69 16.49 5.60
N GLN A 73 3.73 15.80 6.07
CA GLN A 73 5.00 16.42 6.46
C GLN A 73 5.66 17.18 5.29
N LEU A 74 5.53 16.66 4.08
CA LEU A 74 6.01 17.28 2.84
C LEU A 74 5.05 18.34 2.29
N GLY A 75 3.94 18.61 2.96
CA GLY A 75 2.93 19.60 2.56
C GLY A 75 2.05 19.17 1.40
N GLY A 76 2.05 17.88 1.06
CA GLY A 76 1.13 17.29 0.09
C GLY A 76 -0.24 16.98 0.68
N THR A 77 -1.13 16.46 -0.16
CA THR A 77 -2.44 15.94 0.24
C THR A 77 -2.56 14.50 -0.27
N PRO A 78 -2.92 13.52 0.58
CA PRO A 78 -3.15 12.15 0.14
C PRO A 78 -4.38 12.09 -0.79
N VAL A 79 -4.46 11.07 -1.65
CA VAL A 79 -5.64 10.83 -2.49
C VAL A 79 -6.89 10.76 -1.62
N THR A 80 -7.83 11.70 -1.79
CA THR A 80 -8.94 11.90 -0.83
C THR A 80 -10.18 11.08 -1.14
N SER A 81 -10.22 10.37 -2.26
CA SER A 81 -11.40 9.62 -2.71
C SER A 81 -11.04 8.17 -3.02
N PRO A 82 -11.73 7.18 -2.43
CA PRO A 82 -11.53 5.78 -2.77
C PRO A 82 -11.75 5.46 -4.26
N ALA A 83 -12.61 6.23 -4.95
CA ALA A 83 -12.84 6.06 -6.39
C ALA A 83 -11.59 6.33 -7.26
N GLU A 84 -10.59 7.02 -6.70
CA GLU A 84 -9.35 7.31 -7.40
C GLU A 84 -8.26 6.26 -7.12
N TRP A 85 -8.38 5.41 -6.10
CA TRP A 85 -7.31 4.50 -5.70
C TRP A 85 -6.83 3.61 -6.85
N LEU A 86 -7.74 3.00 -7.61
CA LEU A 86 -7.37 2.17 -8.77
C LEU A 86 -6.66 2.94 -9.90
N LYS A 87 -6.87 4.26 -9.99
CA LYS A 87 -6.18 5.10 -10.98
C LYS A 87 -4.76 5.43 -10.55
N TRP A 88 -4.52 5.46 -9.25
CA TRP A 88 -3.22 5.81 -8.65
C TRP A 88 -2.36 4.58 -8.33
N SER A 89 -2.99 3.46 -7.98
CA SER A 89 -2.31 2.24 -7.55
C SER A 89 -1.33 1.72 -8.61
N ASN A 90 -0.22 1.18 -8.15
CA ASN A 90 0.69 0.39 -8.98
C ASN A 90 0.22 -1.07 -9.09
N CYS A 91 -0.31 -1.63 -8.01
CA CYS A 91 -0.60 -3.07 -7.90
C CYS A 91 -2.05 -3.43 -8.23
N GLY A 92 -2.95 -2.46 -8.26
CA GLY A 92 -4.37 -2.69 -8.52
C GLY A 92 -5.07 -3.39 -7.35
N TYR A 93 -6.13 -4.11 -7.66
CA TYR A 93 -6.95 -4.83 -6.69
C TYR A 93 -7.50 -6.11 -7.33
N ASP A 94 -7.28 -7.23 -6.65
CA ASP A 94 -7.83 -8.52 -7.02
C ASP A 94 -9.01 -8.86 -6.10
N ALA A 95 -10.22 -8.79 -6.65
CA ALA A 95 -11.41 -9.17 -5.91
C ALA A 95 -11.37 -10.68 -5.54
N PRO A 96 -11.70 -11.05 -4.30
CA PRO A 96 -11.73 -12.46 -3.87
C PRO A 96 -13.03 -13.16 -4.34
N ASP A 97 -13.33 -13.10 -5.63
CA ASP A 97 -14.53 -13.69 -6.24
C ASP A 97 -14.52 -15.22 -6.19
N ASP A 98 -13.32 -15.83 -6.17
CA ASP A 98 -13.12 -17.24 -5.82
C ASP A 98 -12.62 -17.33 -4.37
N PRO A 99 -13.48 -17.73 -3.40
CA PRO A 99 -13.12 -17.72 -1.99
C PRO A 99 -12.19 -18.88 -1.58
N PHE A 100 -11.84 -19.79 -2.49
CA PHE A 100 -11.02 -20.94 -2.12
C PHE A 100 -9.63 -20.52 -1.65
N VAL A 101 -9.18 -21.08 -0.52
CA VAL A 101 -7.95 -20.69 0.18
C VAL A 101 -6.73 -20.59 -0.73
N GLN A 102 -6.56 -21.51 -1.69
CA GLN A 102 -5.45 -21.47 -2.63
C GLN A 102 -5.49 -20.23 -3.53
N LYS A 103 -6.67 -19.80 -3.95
CA LYS A 103 -6.85 -18.62 -4.81
C LYS A 103 -6.58 -17.33 -4.07
N ILE A 104 -7.13 -17.21 -2.86
CA ILE A 104 -6.86 -16.07 -1.97
C ILE A 104 -5.36 -15.94 -1.70
N LEU A 105 -4.68 -17.05 -1.37
CA LEU A 105 -3.23 -17.04 -1.14
C LEU A 105 -2.45 -16.65 -2.40
N GLN A 106 -2.84 -17.13 -3.57
CA GLN A 106 -2.19 -16.75 -4.84
C GLN A 106 -2.34 -15.25 -5.14
N GLN A 107 -3.53 -14.69 -4.94
CA GLN A 107 -3.78 -13.24 -5.12
C GLN A 107 -2.89 -12.41 -4.18
N ASN A 108 -2.84 -12.77 -2.89
CA ASN A 108 -2.06 -12.01 -1.93
C ASN A 108 -0.55 -12.14 -2.15
N ILE A 109 -0.05 -13.33 -2.52
CA ILE A 109 1.36 -13.50 -2.89
C ILE A 109 1.72 -12.62 -4.11
N SER A 110 0.81 -12.51 -5.09
CA SER A 110 1.01 -11.62 -6.24
C SER A 110 1.04 -10.14 -5.83
N GLY A 111 0.13 -9.73 -4.93
CA GLY A 111 0.12 -8.40 -4.33
C GLY A 111 1.43 -8.06 -3.62
N GLU A 112 1.91 -8.95 -2.76
CA GLU A 112 3.19 -8.80 -2.03
C GLU A 112 4.39 -8.68 -2.99
N GLN A 113 4.45 -9.50 -4.03
CA GLN A 113 5.50 -9.41 -5.05
C GLN A 113 5.47 -8.07 -5.77
N CYS A 114 4.28 -7.54 -6.06
CA CYS A 114 4.14 -6.20 -6.62
C CYS A 114 4.63 -5.12 -5.64
N ALA A 115 4.19 -5.18 -4.37
CA ALA A 115 4.61 -4.23 -3.34
C ALA A 115 6.13 -4.19 -3.16
N ILE A 116 6.78 -5.37 -3.09
CA ILE A 116 8.24 -5.49 -3.03
C ILE A 116 8.90 -4.77 -4.21
N ASN A 117 8.39 -4.97 -5.43
CA ASN A 117 8.93 -4.32 -6.62
C ASN A 117 8.75 -2.81 -6.58
N VAL A 118 7.56 -2.33 -6.20
CA VAL A 118 7.23 -0.90 -6.08
C VAL A 118 8.18 -0.22 -5.08
N TYR A 119 8.29 -0.75 -3.88
CA TYR A 119 9.15 -0.17 -2.84
C TYR A 119 10.63 -0.23 -3.23
N ASN A 120 11.09 -1.33 -3.84
CA ASN A 120 12.45 -1.41 -4.37
C ASN A 120 12.70 -0.34 -5.45
N SER A 121 11.75 -0.13 -6.36
CA SER A 121 11.86 0.94 -7.37
C SER A 121 11.87 2.34 -6.76
N ILE A 122 11.05 2.60 -5.74
CA ILE A 122 11.07 3.88 -4.99
C ILE A 122 12.44 4.09 -4.33
N ILE A 123 13.00 3.07 -3.67
CA ILE A 123 14.32 3.14 -3.04
C ILE A 123 15.41 3.42 -4.09
N GLN A 124 15.37 2.77 -5.25
CA GLN A 124 16.32 3.00 -6.34
C GLN A 124 16.20 4.41 -6.94
N GLU A 125 14.99 4.93 -7.09
CA GLU A 125 14.73 6.24 -7.69
C GLU A 125 15.05 7.40 -6.73
N ILE A 126 14.57 7.30 -5.49
CA ILE A 126 14.66 8.36 -4.48
C ILE A 126 15.94 8.23 -3.66
N GLY A 127 16.30 7.03 -3.21
CA GLY A 127 17.48 6.80 -2.38
C GLY A 127 17.58 7.81 -1.22
N MET A 128 18.72 8.48 -1.10
CA MET A 128 18.98 9.47 -0.04
C MET A 128 18.39 10.86 -0.31
N LYS A 129 17.61 11.06 -1.39
CA LYS A 129 16.96 12.34 -1.71
C LYS A 129 15.81 12.65 -0.75
N ASP A 130 15.18 11.60 -0.21
CA ASP A 130 14.31 11.71 0.95
C ASP A 130 14.76 10.75 2.06
N PRO A 131 15.58 11.21 3.02
CA PRO A 131 16.18 10.33 4.02
C PRO A 131 15.31 10.11 5.27
N VAL A 132 14.08 10.64 5.31
CA VAL A 132 13.16 10.60 6.47
C VAL A 132 11.89 9.87 6.11
#